data_AF-A0A1M7H929-F1
#
_entry.id   AF-A0A1M7H929-F1
#
_cell.length_a   1.000
_cell.length_b   1.000
_cell.length_c   1.000
_cell.angle_alpha   90.00
_cell.angle_beta   90.00
_cell.angle_gamma   90.00
#
_symmetry.space_group_name_H-M   'P 1'
#
loop_
_entity.id
_entity.type
_entity.pdbx_description
1 polymer ?
#
loop_
_entity_poly.entity_id
_entity_poly.type
_entity_poly.pdbx_seq_one_letter_code
_entity_poly.pdbx_strand_id
1 'polypeptide(L)' 'MLGSLGEVLVEVEAEEVQERFTACFEDGEGTSGPAFDWARAGGRAVRAMAESARLTTVQRWERGGRHFLALRKGVQR' A
#
# COMPACT_ATOMS: atom_id res chain seq x y z
N MET A 1 -5.89 9.61 -10.98
CA MET A 1 -5.19 10.84 -10.52
C MET A 1 -5.82 11.30 -9.21
N LEU A 2 -5.02 11.77 -8.23
CA LEU A 2 -5.53 12.34 -6.98
C LEU A 2 -5.89 13.82 -7.16
N GLY A 3 -7.00 14.27 -6.57
CA GLY A 3 -7.34 15.69 -6.45
C GLY A 3 -6.31 16.48 -5.62
N SER A 4 -6.40 17.80 -5.61
CA SER A 4 -5.51 18.66 -4.79
C SER A 4 -5.67 18.42 -3.28
N LEU A 5 -6.86 18.02 -2.85
CA LEU A 5 -7.18 17.63 -1.47
C LEU A 5 -7.33 16.10 -1.32
N GLY A 6 -6.91 15.32 -2.33
CA GLY A 6 -7.04 13.88 -2.32
C GLY A 6 -6.15 13.22 -1.28
N GLU A 7 -6.67 12.17 -0.64
CA GLU A 7 -5.95 11.33 0.31
C GLU A 7 -6.00 9.86 -0.16
N VAL A 8 -4.92 9.13 0.09
CA VAL A 8 -4.83 7.68 -0.12
C VAL A 8 -4.62 7.02 1.23
N LEU A 9 -5.47 6.06 1.56
CA LEU A 9 -5.27 5.17 2.69
C LEU A 9 -4.63 3.89 2.17
N VAL A 10 -3.46 3.54 2.72
CA VAL A 10 -2.71 2.35 2.33
C VAL A 10 -2.57 1.48 3.56
N GLU A 11 -3.02 0.25 3.45
CA GLU A 11 -2.67 -0.78 4.40
C GLU A 11 -1.26 -1.28 4.14
N VAL A 12 -0.50 -1.49 5.20
CA VAL A 12 0.88 -1.95 5.16
C VAL A 12 1.06 -3.12 6.10
N GLU A 13 2.02 -3.98 5.77
CA GLU A 13 2.45 -5.07 6.64
C GLU A 13 3.05 -4.50 7.93
N ALA A 14 2.93 -5.25 9.03
CA ALA A 14 3.55 -4.90 10.31
C ALA A 14 5.07 -4.96 10.21
N GLU A 15 5.57 -5.98 9.53
CA GLU A 15 6.97 -6.19 9.24
C GLU A 15 7.46 -5.28 8.11
N GLU A 16 8.73 -4.90 8.17
CA GLU A 16 9.36 -4.12 7.10
C GLU A 16 9.76 -5.02 5.94
N VAL A 17 8.77 -5.39 5.13
CA VAL A 17 8.93 -6.21 3.92
C VAL A 17 8.79 -5.38 2.64
N GLN A 18 9.35 -5.88 1.54
CA GLN A 18 9.18 -5.31 0.20
C GLN A 18 9.21 -6.45 -0.83
N GLU A 19 8.09 -7.15 -0.93
CA GLU A 19 7.93 -8.33 -1.78
C GLU A 19 7.03 -8.02 -2.97
N ARG A 20 7.37 -8.57 -4.14
CA ARG A 20 6.54 -8.54 -5.34
C ARG A 20 6.44 -9.96 -5.87
N PHE A 21 5.24 -10.37 -6.21
CA PHE A 21 4.99 -11.72 -6.71
C PHE A 21 3.72 -11.73 -7.55
N THR A 22 3.57 -12.78 -8.33
CA THR A 22 2.34 -13.05 -9.07
C THR A 22 1.38 -13.80 -8.16
N ALA A 23 0.17 -13.27 -8.00
CA ALA A 23 -0.91 -13.88 -7.24
C ALA A 23 -2.05 -14.29 -8.17
N CYS A 24 -2.87 -15.23 -7.71
CA CYS A 24 -4.17 -15.54 -8.32
C CYS A 24 -5.17 -15.77 -7.19
N PHE A 25 -6.46 -15.57 -7.47
CA PHE A 25 -7.51 -15.98 -6.55
C PHE A 25 -7.84 -17.44 -6.80
N GLU A 26 -7.88 -18.24 -5.73
CA GLU A 26 -8.42 -19.59 -5.75
C GLU A 26 -9.83 -19.56 -5.14
N ASP A 27 -10.81 -20.16 -5.80
CA ASP A 27 -12.13 -20.35 -5.23
C ASP A 27 -12.15 -21.52 -4.23
N GLY A 28 -13.29 -21.74 -3.56
CA GLY A 28 -13.43 -22.81 -2.57
C GLY A 28 -13.29 -24.23 -3.13
N GLU A 29 -13.30 -24.37 -4.46
CA GLU A 29 -13.20 -25.65 -5.18
C GLU A 29 -11.81 -25.86 -5.80
N GLY A 30 -10.86 -24.96 -5.55
CA GLY A 30 -9.48 -25.06 -6.04
C GLY A 30 -9.27 -24.49 -7.45
N THR A 31 -10.25 -23.79 -8.02
CA THR A 31 -10.09 -23.17 -9.35
C THR A 31 -9.39 -21.82 -9.21
N SER A 32 -8.23 -21.69 -9.85
CA SER A 32 -7.50 -20.42 -9.90
C SER A 32 -7.99 -19.50 -11.03
N GLY A 33 -8.21 -18.23 -10.69
CA GLY A 33 -8.44 -17.16 -11.65
C GLY A 33 -7.17 -16.69 -12.36
N PRO A 34 -7.26 -15.63 -13.19
CA PRO A 34 -6.10 -15.07 -13.87
C PRO A 34 -5.07 -14.54 -12.88
N ALA A 35 -3.81 -14.73 -13.24
CA ALA A 35 -2.67 -14.19 -12.51
C ALA A 35 -2.61 -12.65 -12.59
N PHE A 36 -2.23 -12.01 -11.49
CA PHE A 36 -2.01 -10.57 -11.40
C PHE A 36 -0.82 -10.24 -10.51
N ASP A 37 -0.21 -9.07 -10.73
CA ASP A 37 0.88 -8.58 -9.91
C ASP A 37 0.36 -8.17 -8.53
N TRP A 38 1.04 -8.65 -7.50
CA TRP A 38 0.77 -8.30 -6.12
C TRP A 38 2.06 -7.92 -5.39
N ALA A 39 1.89 -7.21 -4.28
CA ALA A 39 2.99 -6.84 -3.42
C ALA A 39 2.59 -6.86 -1.95
N ARG A 40 3.52 -7.28 -1.10
CA ARG A 40 3.47 -7.08 0.34
C ARG A 40 4.52 -6.04 0.70
N ALA A 41 4.12 -5.00 1.41
CA ALA A 41 5.00 -3.89 1.73
C ALA A 41 4.77 -3.38 3.15
N GLY A 42 5.88 -3.26 3.89
CA GLY A 42 5.91 -2.61 5.18
C GLY A 42 5.87 -1.09 5.05
N GLY A 43 5.69 -0.43 6.20
CA GLY A 43 5.53 1.02 6.25
C GLY A 43 6.71 1.81 5.68
N ARG A 44 7.96 1.33 5.82
CA ARG A 44 9.14 1.98 5.23
C ARG A 44 9.14 1.90 3.72
N ALA A 45 8.85 0.72 3.16
CA ALA A 45 8.81 0.53 1.71
C ALA A 45 7.73 1.40 1.07
N VAL A 46 6.54 1.46 1.66
CA VAL A 46 5.44 2.31 1.17
C VAL A 46 5.78 3.80 1.26
N ARG A 47 6.46 4.26 2.32
CA ARG A 47 6.91 5.65 2.44
C ARG A 47 7.91 6.04 1.34
N ALA A 48 8.90 5.21 1.06
CA ALA A 48 9.87 5.47 -0.01
C ALA A 48 9.18 5.54 -1.38
N MET A 49 8.23 4.64 -1.64
CA MET A 49 7.41 4.69 -2.86
C MET A 49 6.55 5.95 -2.93
N ALA A 50 5.90 6.33 -1.82
CA ALA A 50 5.10 7.54 -1.71
C ALA A 50 5.93 8.80 -2.02
N GLU A 51 7.13 8.92 -1.46
CA GLU A 51 8.04 10.04 -1.70
C GLU A 51 8.41 10.16 -3.18
N SER A 52 8.76 9.04 -3.84
CA SER A 52 9.02 9.01 -5.29
C SER A 52 7.81 9.45 -6.13
N ALA A 53 6.60 9.23 -5.61
CA ALA A 53 5.33 9.65 -6.21
C ALA A 53 4.89 11.06 -5.78
N ARG A 54 5.75 11.83 -5.09
CA ARG A 54 5.45 13.17 -4.53
C ARG A 54 4.29 13.16 -3.53
N LEU A 55 4.11 12.05 -2.84
CA LEU A 55 3.19 11.90 -1.73
C LEU A 55 3.97 11.92 -0.40
N THR A 56 3.33 12.41 0.64
CA THR A 56 3.87 12.42 2.00
C THR A 56 2.90 11.72 2.95
N THR A 57 3.46 11.00 3.93
CA THR A 57 2.65 10.42 5.00
C THR A 57 2.19 11.51 5.95
N VAL A 58 0.88 11.60 6.16
CA VAL A 58 0.26 12.57 7.08
C VAL A 58 -0.28 11.91 8.35
N GLN A 59 -0.52 10.60 8.32
CA GLN A 59 -0.95 9.84 9.49
C GLN A 59 -0.49 8.38 9.39
N ARG A 60 -0.27 7.76 10.55
CA ARG A 60 -0.13 6.32 10.72
C ARG A 60 -1.06 5.87 11.84
N TRP A 61 -1.72 4.73 11.68
CA TRP A 61 -2.52 4.13 12.75
C TRP A 61 -2.55 2.61 12.60
N GLU A 62 -3.06 1.96 13.65
CA GLU A 62 -3.32 0.52 13.67
C GLU A 62 -4.80 0.28 14.00
N ARG A 63 -5.40 -0.74 13.39
CA ARG A 63 -6.75 -1.20 13.73
C ARG A 63 -6.84 -2.71 13.54
N GLY A 64 -7.08 -3.43 14.64
CA GLY A 64 -7.26 -4.89 14.61
C GLY A 64 -6.01 -5.63 14.11
N GLY A 65 -4.81 -5.22 14.54
CA GLY A 65 -3.54 -5.81 14.12
C GLY A 65 -3.07 -5.41 12.71
N ARG A 66 -3.83 -4.56 12.01
CA ARG A 66 -3.50 -4.07 10.66
C ARG A 66 -2.94 -2.66 10.76
N HIS A 67 -1.89 -2.37 10.00
CA HIS A 67 -1.23 -1.07 10.01
C HIS A 67 -1.60 -0.28 8.76
N PHE A 68 -1.76 1.03 8.93
CA PHE A 68 -2.19 1.92 7.85
C PHE A 68 -1.36 3.20 7.80
N LEU A 69 -1.24 3.74 6.60
CA LEU A 69 -0.70 5.05 6.29
C LEU A 69 -1.74 5.88 5.54
N ALA A 70 -1.92 7.14 5.93
CA ALA A 70 -2.60 8.13 5.11
C ALA A 70 -1.55 8.95 4.37
N LEU A 71 -1.70 9.05 3.05
CA LEU A 71 -0.81 9.77 2.16
C LEU A 71 -1.55 10.91 1.48
N ARG A 72 -0.90 12.08 1.37
CA ARG A 72 -1.39 13.23 0.61
C ARG A 72 -0.32 13.74 -0.34
N LYS A 73 -0.70 14.58 -1.29
CA LYS A 73 0.30 15.30 -2.11
C LYS A 73 1.21 16.11 -1.20
N GLY A 74 2.51 15.92 -1.34
CA GLY A 74 3.49 16.76 -0.69
C GLY A 74 3.46 18.17 -1.28
N VAL A 75 3.55 19.19 -0.43
CA VAL A 75 3.83 20.55 -0.89
C VAL A 75 5.31 20.58 -1.31
N GLN A 76 5.60 20.87 -2.59
CA GLN A 76 6.98 21.17 -2.99
C GLN A 76 7.47 22.36 -2.15
N ARG A 77 8.57 22.19 -1.42
CA ARG A 77 9.38 23.31 -0.94
C ARG A 77 10.46 23.63 -1.97
#